data_AF-A0A7V9ZZV1-F1
#
_entry.id   AF-A0A7V9ZZV1-F1
#
_cell.length_a   1.000
_cell.length_b   1.000
_cell.length_c   1.000
_cell.angle_alpha   90.00
_cell.angle_beta   90.00
_cell.angle_gamma   90.00
#
_symmetry.space_group_name_H-M   'P 1'
#
loop_
_entity.id
_entity.type
_entity.pdbx_description
1 polymer ?
#
loop_
_entity_poly.entity_id
_entity_poly.type
_entity_poly.pdbx_seq_one_letter_code
_entity_poly.pdbx_strand_id
1 'polypeptide(L)'
;HDVLHLLADLNAEGLAVVLTTHDLNGIAAHLPHLVCLNTEVIGEGAPADVLTPEILQRTYGAPMEVLQHGGMPVVVDRSGSTDNVIRMRRGTA
;
A
#
# COMPACT_ATOMS: atom_id res chain seq x y z
N HIS A 1 -11.71 -7.22 -8.64
CA HIS A 1 -12.05 -6.44 -9.85
C HIS A 1 -13.52 -6.04 -9.87
N ASP A 2 -14.47 -6.96 -9.81
CA ASP A 2 -15.91 -6.67 -9.93
C ASP A 2 -16.45 -5.63 -8.93
N VAL A 3 -16.02 -5.70 -7.66
CA VAL A 3 -16.47 -4.74 -6.63
C VAL A 3 -15.96 -3.32 -6.90
N LEU A 4 -14.71 -3.15 -7.35
CA LEU A 4 -14.16 -1.82 -7.61
C LEU A 4 -14.84 -1.15 -8.81
N HIS A 5 -15.20 -1.93 -9.83
CA HIS A 5 -15.96 -1.41 -10.97
C HIS A 5 -17.36 -0.95 -10.54
N LEU A 6 -18.07 -1.76 -9.75
CA LEU A 6 -19.37 -1.35 -9.21
C LEU A 6 -19.27 -0.07 -8.36
N LEU A 7 -18.24 0.04 -7.51
CA LEU A 7 -18.01 1.24 -6.72
C LEU A 7 -17.68 2.46 -7.58
N ALA A 8 -16.97 2.26 -8.70
CA ALA A 8 -16.69 3.32 -9.66
C ALA A 8 -17.98 3.80 -10.37
N ASP A 9 -18.86 2.89 -10.76
CA ASP A 9 -20.15 3.23 -11.38
C ASP A 9 -21.03 4.04 -10.41
N LEU A 10 -21.15 3.58 -9.16
CA LEU A 10 -21.89 4.31 -8.12
C LEU A 10 -21.28 5.68 -7.83
N ASN A 11 -19.95 5.79 -7.85
CA ASN A 11 -19.29 7.07 -7.67
C ASN A 11 -19.57 8.03 -8.85
N ALA A 12 -19.61 7.52 -10.09
CA ALA A 12 -19.98 8.29 -11.26
C ALA A 12 -21.44 8.78 -11.22
N GLU A 13 -22.32 8.07 -10.51
CA GLU A 13 -23.70 8.48 -10.23
C GLU A 13 -23.82 9.54 -9.11
N GLY A 14 -22.69 9.94 -8.49
CA GLY A 14 -22.64 10.99 -7.46
C GLY A 14 -22.57 10.47 -6.02
N LEU A 15 -22.42 9.16 -5.81
CA LEU A 15 -22.21 8.60 -4.47
C LEU A 15 -20.77 8.82 -4.01
N ALA A 16 -20.59 9.42 -2.84
CA ALA A 16 -19.27 9.48 -2.21
C ALA A 16 -18.88 8.08 -1.66
N VAL A 17 -17.74 7.55 -2.10
CA VAL A 17 -17.22 6.24 -1.66
C VAL A 17 -15.87 6.44 -0.98
N VAL A 18 -15.73 5.89 0.22
CA VAL A 18 -14.47 5.79 0.95
C VAL A 18 -14.19 4.32 1.23
N LEU A 19 -13.01 3.85 0.86
CA LEU A 19 -12.57 2.47 1.06
C LEU A 19 -11.22 2.44 1.77
N THR A 20 -10.99 1.36 2.52
CA THR A 20 -9.69 1.04 3.11
C THR A 20 -9.27 -0.34 2.64
N THR A 21 -7.98 -0.52 2.36
CA THR A 21 -7.43 -1.81 1.90
C THR A 21 -5.97 -1.96 2.33
N HIS A 22 -5.52 -3.21 2.37
CA HIS A 22 -4.12 -3.58 2.58
C HIS A 22 -3.41 -3.92 1.26
N ASP A 23 -4.14 -4.12 0.16
CA ASP A 23 -3.57 -4.43 -1.15
C ASP A 23 -3.40 -3.15 -1.98
N LEU A 24 -2.17 -2.62 -1.99
CA LEU A 24 -1.80 -1.43 -2.77
C LEU A 24 -1.71 -1.72 -4.27
N ASN A 25 -1.22 -2.89 -4.64
CA ASN A 25 -0.95 -3.23 -6.04
C ASN A 25 -2.25 -3.47 -6.81
N GLY A 26 -3.21 -4.16 -6.18
CA GLY A 26 -4.53 -4.42 -6.76
C GLY A 26 -5.40 -3.18 -6.94
N ILE A 27 -5.11 -2.08 -6.21
CA ILE A 27 -5.92 -0.84 -6.27
C ILE A 27 -5.25 0.29 -7.04
N ALA A 28 -3.92 0.31 -7.13
CA ALA A 28 -3.17 1.44 -7.70
C ALA A 28 -3.59 1.77 -9.14
N ALA A 29 -4.06 0.77 -9.90
CA ALA A 29 -4.54 0.94 -11.27
C ALA A 29 -6.01 1.40 -11.39
N HIS A 30 -6.77 1.37 -10.30
CA HIS A 30 -8.23 1.55 -10.35
C HIS A 30 -8.73 2.75 -9.55
N LEU A 31 -7.93 3.28 -8.63
CA LEU A 31 -8.35 4.40 -7.79
C LEU A 31 -7.85 5.73 -8.35
N PRO A 32 -8.74 6.73 -8.52
CA PRO A 32 -8.33 8.04 -8.99
C PRO A 32 -7.56 8.83 -7.91
N HIS A 33 -7.72 8.45 -6.64
CA HIS A 33 -7.23 9.19 -5.50
C HIS A 33 -6.91 8.27 -4.33
N LEU A 34 -5.81 8.54 -3.63
CA LEU A 34 -5.34 7.81 -2.46
C LEU A 34 -5.01 8.76 -1.32
N VAL A 35 -5.26 8.29 -0.10
CA VAL A 35 -4.84 8.95 1.15
C VAL A 35 -4.07 7.95 1.97
N CYS A 36 -2.79 8.23 2.21
CA CYS A 36 -1.92 7.47 3.09
C CYS A 36 -1.99 8.06 4.50
N LEU A 37 -2.31 7.22 5.48
CA LEU A 37 -2.60 7.66 6.84
C LEU A 37 -1.82 6.82 7.87
N ASN A 38 -1.16 7.50 8.81
CA ASN A 38 -0.54 6.92 9.99
C ASN A 38 -0.54 7.95 11.12
N THR A 39 -1.57 7.92 11.98
CA THR A 39 -1.87 8.93 13.03
C THR A 39 -2.13 10.35 12.51
N GLU A 40 -1.60 10.69 11.35
CA GLU A 40 -1.79 11.90 10.55
C GLU A 40 -1.85 11.51 9.07
N VAL A 41 -2.26 12.45 8.21
CA VAL A 41 -2.16 12.27 6.75
C VAL A 41 -0.71 12.39 6.34
N ILE A 42 -0.16 11.32 5.77
CA ILE A 42 1.23 11.23 5.31
C ILE A 42 1.35 11.71 3.85
N GLY A 43 0.35 11.41 3.03
CA GLY A 43 0.30 11.80 1.62
C GLY A 43 -1.10 11.64 1.04
N GLU A 44 -1.44 12.48 0.07
CA GLU A 44 -2.76 12.53 -0.58
C GLU A 44 -2.59 12.93 -2.05
N GLY A 45 -3.34 12.28 -2.95
CA GLY A 45 -3.32 12.58 -4.37
C GLY A 45 -3.48 11.35 -5.27
N ALA A 46 -2.99 11.44 -6.51
CA ALA A 46 -3.03 10.33 -7.44
C ALA A 46 -2.07 9.20 -7.00
N PRO A 47 -2.37 7.93 -7.33
CA PRO A 47 -1.50 6.81 -6.96
C PRO A 47 -0.04 6.97 -7.39
N ALA A 48 0.21 7.57 -8.56
CA ALA A 48 1.56 7.81 -9.07
C ALA A 48 2.37 8.80 -8.20
N ASP A 49 1.70 9.75 -7.54
CA ASP A 49 2.33 10.77 -6.71
C ASP A 49 2.49 10.30 -5.26
N VAL A 50 1.57 9.44 -4.79
CA VAL A 50 1.49 9.02 -3.38
C VAL A 50 2.23 7.70 -3.13
N LEU A 51 2.25 6.77 -4.08
CA LEU A 51 2.91 5.46 -3.93
C LEU A 51 4.42 5.57 -4.13
N THR A 52 5.07 6.35 -3.26
CA THR A 52 6.52 6.52 -3.22
C THR A 52 7.12 5.79 -2.03
N PRO A 53 8.39 5.34 -2.09
CA PRO A 53 9.04 4.68 -0.96
C PRO A 53 8.99 5.49 0.35
N GLU A 54 9.16 6.82 0.27
CA GLU A 54 9.16 7.71 1.43
C GLU A 54 7.79 7.76 2.12
N ILE A 55 6.72 7.98 1.35
CA ILE A 55 5.35 8.04 1.87
C ILE A 55 4.96 6.68 2.45
N LEU A 56 5.24 5.58 1.73
CA LEU A 56 4.90 4.24 2.18
C LEU A 56 5.69 3.86 3.44
N GLN A 57 6.97 4.20 3.53
CA GLN A 57 7.76 3.94 4.75
C GLN A 57 7.20 4.68 5.96
N ARG A 58 6.80 5.95 5.82
CA ARG A 58 6.15 6.71 6.89
C ARG A 58 4.76 6.18 7.24
N THR A 59 4.05 5.63 6.26
CA THR A 59 2.71 5.06 6.43
C THR A 59 2.73 3.71 7.15
N TYR A 60 3.64 2.81 6.75
CA TYR A 60 3.70 1.43 7.27
C TYR A 60 4.74 1.24 8.39
N GLY A 61 5.69 2.16 8.57
CA GLY A 61 6.74 2.07 9.58
C GLY A 61 7.85 1.05 9.27
N ALA A 62 7.91 0.54 8.04
CA ALA A 62 8.92 -0.41 7.58
C ALA A 62 9.55 0.04 6.26
N PRO A 63 10.78 -0.41 5.92
CA PRO A 63 11.36 -0.12 4.61
C PRO A 63 10.48 -0.68 3.48
N MET A 64 10.01 0.20 2.61
CA MET A 64 9.18 -0.15 1.46
C MET A 64 9.96 0.10 0.16
N GLU A 65 9.77 -0.75 -0.83
CA GLU A 65 10.34 -0.58 -2.16
C GLU A 65 9.21 -0.48 -3.21
N VAL A 66 9.40 0.42 -4.17
CA VAL A 66 8.45 0.65 -5.25
C VAL A 66 9.17 0.49 -6.57
N LEU A 67 8.71 -0.48 -7.35
CA LEU A 67 9.17 -0.75 -8.70
C LEU A 67 8.23 -0.09 -9.71
N GLN A 68 8.73 0.19 -10.91
CA GLN A 68 7.91 0.66 -12.02
C GLN A 68 7.70 -0.50 -13.00
N HIS A 69 6.45 -0.81 -13.30
CA HIS A 69 6.09 -1.84 -14.28
C HIS A 69 4.99 -1.34 -15.21
N GLY A 70 5.28 -1.21 -16.50
CA GLY A 70 4.31 -0.73 -17.48
C GLY A 70 3.77 0.68 -17.22
N GLY A 71 4.54 1.53 -16.52
CA GLY A 71 4.13 2.88 -16.12
C GLY A 71 3.35 2.95 -14.81
N MET A 72 3.18 1.82 -14.11
CA MET A 72 2.48 1.74 -12.85
C MET A 72 3.44 1.44 -11.69
N PRO A 73 3.28 2.09 -10.52
CA PRO A 73 4.02 1.75 -9.32
C PRO A 73 3.56 0.39 -8.79
N VAL A 74 4.51 -0.49 -8.49
CA VAL A 74 4.32 -1.80 -7.86
C VAL A 74 5.08 -1.82 -6.55
N VAL A 75 4.36 -1.92 -5.44
CA VAL A 75 4.92 -2.01 -4.10
C VAL A 75 5.37 -3.44 -3.84
N VAL A 76 6.63 -3.61 -3.44
CA VAL A 76 7.20 -4.90 -3.05
C VAL A 76 7.64 -4.87 -1.60
N ASP A 77 7.36 -5.97 -0.90
CA ASP A 77 7.83 -6.16 0.47
C ASP A 77 9.26 -6.71 0.45
N ARG A 78 10.16 -6.05 1.18
CA ARG A 78 11.55 -6.47 1.33
C ARG A 78 11.73 -7.56 2.41
N SER A 79 10.65 -8.06 3.02
CA SER A 79 10.69 -9.12 4.04
C SER A 79 11.28 -10.48 3.58
N GLY A 80 11.67 -10.60 2.30
CA GLY A 80 12.30 -11.79 1.73
C GLY A 80 13.83 -11.88 1.81
N SER A 81 14.51 -11.45 2.89
CA SER A 81 15.91 -11.88 3.12
C SER A 81 16.38 -11.72 4.57
N THR A 82 16.66 -12.87 5.19
CA THR A 82 17.45 -13.11 6.42
C THR A 82 16.98 -12.45 7.72
N ASP A 83 15.97 -13.00 8.39
CA ASP A 83 15.96 -12.99 9.88
C ASP A 83 15.03 -14.06 10.51
N ASN A 84 15.14 -15.30 10.04
CA ASN A 84 14.51 -16.45 10.72
C ASN A 84 15.54 -17.34 11.45
N VAL A 85 16.53 -16.73 12.10
CA VAL A 85 17.30 -17.43 13.14
C VAL A 85 16.59 -17.20 14.45
N ILE A 86 15.61 -18.07 14.71
CA ILE A 86 15.11 -18.36 16.05
C ILE A 86 16.34 -18.58 16.94
N ARG A 87 16.68 -17.57 17.75
CA ARG A 87 17.73 -17.66 18.77
C ARG A 87 17.18 -18.50 19.92
N MET A 88 17.12 -19.81 19.67
CA MET A 88 16.83 -20.82 20.67
C MET A 88 17.97 -20.76 21.69
N ARG A 89 17.74 -20.03 22.80
CA ARG A 89 18.67 -19.96 23.91
C ARG A 89 18.85 -21.36 24.49
N ARG A 90 19.96 -22.00 24.10
CA ARG A 90 20.49 -23.19 24.77
C ARG A 90 20.97 -22.79 26.18
N GLY A 91 20.22 -23.21 27.20
CA GLY A 91 20.71 -24.05 28.29
C GLY A 91 21.42 -23.43 29.50
N THR A 92 21.38 -24.24 30.56
CA THR A 92 22.20 -24.31 31.80
C THR A 92 21.74 -23.42 32.96
N ALA A 93 21.58 -23.90 34.20
CA ALA A 93 21.64 -25.23 34.81
C ALA A 93 20.78 -25.21 36.09
#